data_AF-A0A9W3YKS4-F1
#
_entry.id   AF-A0A9W3YKS4-F1
#
_cell.length_a   1.000
_cell.length_b   1.000
_cell.length_c   1.000
_cell.angle_alpha   90.00
_cell.angle_beta   90.00
_cell.angle_gamma   90.00
#
_symmetry.space_group_name_H-M   'P 1'
#
loop_
_entity.id
_entity.type
_entity.pdbx_description
1 polymer ?
#
loop_
_entity_poly.entity_id
_entity_poly.type
_entity_poly.pdbx_seq_one_letter_code
_entity_poly.pdbx_strand_id
1 'polypeptide(L)'
;MKKKFYSVLTLSLALQTVLAPTYSFAESAEKSAEVYTEDQVFKSIKEHVNEHSTHEEDIEVTGQFLLYTSKKHSLYTANDLKNKSNIEITEQVVTATKKKGNAYYITTPTGAGWIDNNDNSLEVQEIHKLSNQKLIVKEEASIHALPFQSFKEEGKLQPQVITPTEQAGNWFKVQINETAKWIYAPAATFEGTKASLLKNSRTAKNSLLRSPEALQTNNIYGVTFKEMIVPKGNDDIRPGYPMVPKYITIHETANTAKGANALNHAKFLDNQARGTADRAASWHFTVDDKEIYQHLPVNEVGWHAGNKTGNYESIGIEIAVNQDGNYEKAVENARKLAAYLMNDLNISLDKVQKHQFWSGKNCPAFMIQRGQWDAFLKGTETYYKENQKDPVTDDITGGWYEQDIRQLAARGIMQGEGNGKYFPERLVTRAEFATLITRALQLPSGNANFTDLEQVHPSLRDGINRAASAGIIRGRGDNTFDPNTTITREEAVIMIDRSLKHAGIFAKQVELPFVDQNLIYAKEEVQRVYGYGIVKGNEFNQFVPKGPSQRAHAAAFINRMLSVIEA
;
A
#
# COMPACT_ATOMS: atom_id res chain seq x y z
N MET A 1 36.64 -78.58 31.09
CA MET A 1 35.37 -79.14 31.62
C MET A 1 34.32 -79.12 30.52
N LYS A 2 33.50 -80.16 30.29
CA LYS A 2 32.18 -80.48 30.92
C LYS A 2 31.16 -79.31 30.89
N LYS A 3 29.88 -79.46 30.48
CA LYS A 3 29.19 -80.50 29.64
C LYS A 3 27.70 -80.12 29.38
N LYS A 4 27.26 -79.93 28.12
CA LYS A 4 25.90 -80.20 27.54
C LYS A 4 24.67 -79.51 28.24
N PHE A 5 23.39 -79.59 27.80
CA PHE A 5 22.61 -80.35 26.78
C PHE A 5 21.67 -79.42 25.96
N TYR A 6 21.42 -79.60 24.65
CA TYR A 6 20.36 -80.39 23.93
C TYR A 6 18.89 -80.01 24.30
N SER A 7 17.86 -80.03 23.41
CA SER A 7 17.55 -80.85 22.19
C SER A 7 16.71 -80.00 21.18
N VAL A 8 16.73 -80.12 19.83
CA VAL A 8 16.53 -81.25 18.87
C VAL A 8 15.09 -81.81 18.89
N LEU A 9 14.30 -81.96 17.80
CA LEU A 9 14.47 -82.03 16.30
C LEU A 9 13.40 -81.10 15.61
N THR A 10 13.06 -80.96 14.30
CA THR A 10 13.15 -81.67 12.97
C THR A 10 13.63 -80.70 11.85
N LEU A 11 13.74 -80.92 10.51
CA LEU A 11 13.21 -81.84 9.45
C LEU A 11 11.75 -81.59 8.99
N SER A 12 11.33 -81.68 7.70
CA SER A 12 11.96 -81.70 6.35
C SER A 12 10.87 -81.26 5.32
N LEU A 13 11.04 -80.90 4.03
CA LEU A 13 11.80 -81.48 2.90
C LEU A 13 11.89 -80.42 1.75
N ALA A 14 12.64 -80.68 0.67
CA ALA A 14 12.94 -79.70 -0.39
C ALA A 14 12.26 -79.95 -1.75
N LEU A 15 12.17 -78.90 -2.58
CA LEU A 15 12.45 -79.00 -4.03
C LEU A 15 12.92 -77.65 -4.61
N GLN A 16 13.82 -77.68 -5.59
CA GLN A 16 14.21 -76.51 -6.39
C GLN A 16 13.38 -76.44 -7.67
N THR A 17 12.96 -75.23 -8.06
CA THR A 17 12.92 -74.83 -9.48
C THR A 17 13.39 -73.39 -9.61
N VAL A 18 14.20 -73.12 -10.64
CA VAL A 18 14.54 -71.76 -11.07
C VAL A 18 13.63 -71.42 -12.23
N LEU A 19 12.93 -70.29 -12.19
CA LEU A 19 12.53 -69.52 -13.37
C LEU A 19 11.98 -68.15 -12.96
N ALA A 20 12.28 -67.15 -13.79
CA ALA A 20 11.68 -65.82 -13.79
C ALA A 20 11.63 -65.35 -15.26
N PRO A 21 10.87 -64.30 -15.62
CA PRO A 21 9.80 -63.63 -14.87
C PRO A 21 8.46 -63.59 -15.64
N THR A 22 7.34 -63.36 -14.96
CA THR A 22 6.10 -62.85 -15.59
C THR A 22 5.39 -61.85 -14.68
N TYR A 23 5.25 -60.61 -15.12
CA TYR A 23 4.33 -59.66 -14.51
C TYR A 23 2.88 -60.04 -14.86
N SER A 24 1.96 -59.94 -13.90
CA SER A 24 0.52 -59.94 -14.14
C SER A 24 -0.14 -58.89 -13.22
N PHE A 25 -1.27 -58.34 -13.68
CA PHE A 25 -2.03 -57.30 -12.98
C PHE A 25 -3.00 -57.86 -11.93
N ALA A 26 -3.47 -56.95 -11.06
CA ALA A 26 -4.39 -57.16 -9.94
C ALA A 26 -3.82 -57.99 -8.76
N GLU A 27 -4.20 -57.77 -7.49
CA GLU A 27 -5.32 -56.98 -6.97
C GLU A 27 -4.98 -56.30 -5.61
N SER A 28 -5.92 -55.52 -5.06
CA SER A 28 -5.94 -54.97 -3.69
C SER A 28 -4.93 -53.87 -3.34
N ALA A 29 -5.23 -52.65 -3.78
CA ALA A 29 -4.69 -51.42 -3.20
C ALA A 29 -5.74 -50.31 -3.13
N GLU A 30 -6.97 -50.63 -2.69
CA GLU A 30 -7.99 -49.63 -2.35
C GLU A 30 -7.61 -48.86 -1.08
N LYS A 31 -6.63 -47.96 -1.21
CA LYS A 31 -6.54 -46.81 -0.31
C LYS A 31 -7.51 -45.77 -0.85
N SER A 32 -8.68 -45.69 -0.23
CA SER A 32 -9.75 -44.76 -0.62
C SER A 32 -9.19 -43.35 -0.77
N ALA A 33 -9.26 -42.82 -1.99
CA ALA A 33 -8.86 -41.45 -2.25
C ALA A 33 -9.96 -40.52 -1.71
N GLU A 34 -9.89 -40.18 -0.42
CA GLU A 34 -10.80 -39.20 0.18
C GLU A 34 -10.82 -37.93 -0.67
N VAL A 35 -11.98 -37.61 -1.23
CA VAL A 35 -12.25 -36.42 -2.03
C VAL A 35 -12.68 -35.33 -1.06
N TYR A 36 -11.82 -34.33 -0.88
CA TYR A 36 -12.11 -33.20 0.01
C TYR A 36 -13.13 -32.28 -0.68
N THR A 37 -14.20 -31.94 0.03
CA THR A 37 -15.15 -30.90 -0.43
C THR A 37 -14.52 -29.52 -0.32
N GLU A 38 -15.04 -28.52 -1.04
CA GLU A 38 -14.53 -27.14 -0.91
C GLU A 38 -14.62 -26.64 0.54
N ASP A 39 -15.67 -27.01 1.30
CA ASP A 39 -15.81 -26.68 2.72
C ASP A 39 -14.67 -27.26 3.58
N GLN A 40 -14.27 -28.51 3.30
CA GLN A 40 -13.14 -29.15 4.01
C GLN A 40 -11.81 -28.49 3.65
N VAL A 41 -11.63 -28.08 2.38
CA VAL A 41 -10.46 -27.29 1.96
C VAL A 41 -10.45 -25.94 2.68
N PHE A 42 -11.54 -25.17 2.65
CA PHE A 42 -11.62 -23.88 3.33
C PHE A 42 -11.41 -24.01 4.85
N LYS A 43 -11.93 -25.06 5.49
CA LYS A 43 -11.67 -25.34 6.91
C LYS A 43 -10.18 -25.59 7.17
N SER A 44 -9.51 -26.41 6.36
CA SER A 44 -8.07 -26.66 6.51
C SER A 44 -7.21 -25.41 6.28
N ILE A 45 -7.58 -24.55 5.31
CA ILE A 45 -6.90 -23.28 5.06
C ILE A 45 -7.08 -22.36 6.28
N LYS A 46 -8.30 -22.23 6.81
CA LYS A 46 -8.62 -21.47 8.03
C LYS A 46 -7.84 -21.96 9.25
N GLU A 47 -7.72 -23.27 9.43
CA GLU A 47 -6.98 -23.89 10.54
C GLU A 47 -5.48 -23.58 10.46
N HIS A 48 -4.84 -23.80 9.30
CA HIS A 48 -3.45 -23.39 9.07
C HIS A 48 -3.24 -21.88 9.28
N VAL A 49 -4.15 -21.07 8.73
CA VAL A 49 -4.09 -19.61 8.80
C VAL A 49 -4.01 -19.18 10.26
N ASN A 50 -4.78 -19.78 11.17
CA ASN A 50 -4.75 -19.43 12.60
C ASN A 50 -3.38 -19.68 13.27
N GLU A 51 -2.64 -20.72 12.88
CA GLU A 51 -1.30 -21.02 13.45
C GLU A 51 -0.25 -19.96 13.11
N HIS A 52 -0.41 -19.26 11.98
CA HIS A 52 0.60 -18.30 11.50
C HIS A 52 0.44 -16.91 12.15
N SER A 53 -0.59 -16.71 12.96
CA SER A 53 -0.85 -15.49 13.72
C SER A 53 0.06 -15.34 14.94
N THR A 54 0.84 -14.25 15.01
CA THR A 54 1.31 -13.64 16.27
C THR A 54 1.38 -12.14 16.02
N HIS A 55 0.64 -11.36 16.80
CA HIS A 55 0.74 -9.89 16.79
C HIS A 55 1.63 -9.48 17.97
N GLU A 56 2.91 -9.30 17.70
CA GLU A 56 3.87 -8.70 18.64
C GLU A 56 4.46 -7.43 17.98
N GLU A 57 4.49 -6.25 18.61
CA GLU A 57 4.11 -5.94 19.99
C GLU A 57 2.91 -4.99 20.11
N ASP A 58 2.35 -5.06 21.32
CA ASP A 58 1.38 -4.22 22.00
C ASP A 58 1.82 -2.72 22.09
N ILE A 59 1.95 -2.06 20.94
CA ILE A 59 2.36 -0.65 20.83
C ILE A 59 1.22 0.28 21.26
N GLU A 60 1.54 1.29 22.07
CA GLU A 60 0.62 2.36 22.46
C GLU A 60 0.41 3.37 21.32
N VAL A 61 -0.65 3.18 20.54
CA VAL A 61 -1.08 4.07 19.46
C VAL A 61 -1.83 5.27 20.05
N THR A 62 -1.44 6.49 19.69
CA THR A 62 -2.18 7.71 20.03
C THR A 62 -3.13 8.06 18.88
N GLY A 63 -4.40 8.31 19.18
CA GLY A 63 -5.46 8.56 18.20
C GLY A 63 -6.76 8.98 18.90
N GLN A 64 -7.74 9.47 18.15
CA GLN A 64 -9.06 9.79 18.72
C GLN A 64 -10.02 8.64 18.45
N PHE A 65 -10.61 8.04 19.48
CA PHE A 65 -11.58 6.94 19.33
C PHE A 65 -12.86 7.29 20.08
N LEU A 66 -14.03 6.99 19.52
CA LEU A 66 -15.28 6.91 20.28
C LEU A 66 -15.52 5.47 20.70
N LEU A 67 -15.92 5.28 21.96
CA LEU A 67 -16.24 3.98 22.53
C LEU A 67 -17.63 4.06 23.16
N TYR A 68 -18.55 3.18 22.76
CA TYR A 68 -19.84 2.98 23.42
C TYR A 68 -19.78 1.70 24.24
N THR A 69 -20.22 1.78 25.50
CA THR A 69 -20.55 0.61 26.32
C THR A 69 -22.03 0.61 26.63
N SER A 70 -22.66 -0.56 26.59
CA SER A 70 -24.01 -0.81 27.10
C SER A 70 -24.02 -1.42 28.52
N LYS A 71 -22.84 -1.64 29.12
CA LYS A 71 -22.68 -2.29 30.44
C LYS A 71 -21.66 -1.59 31.34
N LYS A 72 -21.42 -2.19 32.52
CA LYS A 72 -20.47 -1.67 33.52
C LYS A 72 -19.04 -2.17 33.27
N HIS A 73 -18.06 -1.26 33.24
CA HIS A 73 -16.63 -1.56 33.13
C HIS A 73 -15.83 -0.89 34.24
N SER A 74 -14.83 -1.59 34.80
CA SER A 74 -13.81 -0.99 35.65
C SER A 74 -12.70 -0.38 34.78
N LEU A 75 -12.16 0.78 35.17
CA LEU A 75 -10.94 1.32 34.57
C LEU A 75 -9.70 0.81 35.31
N TYR A 76 -8.58 0.69 34.60
CA TYR A 76 -7.29 0.22 35.10
C TYR A 76 -6.26 1.35 35.10
N THR A 77 -5.32 1.32 36.06
CA THR A 77 -4.34 2.40 36.26
C THR A 77 -3.18 2.38 35.26
N ALA A 78 -2.95 1.25 34.58
CA ALA A 78 -1.88 1.07 33.60
C ALA A 78 -2.37 0.23 32.40
N ASN A 79 -1.64 0.32 31.28
CA ASN A 79 -1.96 -0.38 30.03
C ASN A 79 -1.70 -1.90 30.08
N ASP A 80 -1.24 -2.44 31.21
CA ASP A 80 -1.07 -3.87 31.44
C ASP A 80 -2.30 -4.56 32.05
N LEU A 81 -3.37 -3.79 32.33
CA LEU A 81 -4.65 -4.22 32.88
C LEU A 81 -4.58 -5.02 34.20
N LYS A 82 -3.45 -5.00 34.93
CA LYS A 82 -3.33 -5.76 36.19
C LYS A 82 -4.01 -5.07 37.36
N ASN A 83 -3.92 -3.74 37.42
CA ASN A 83 -4.34 -2.95 38.58
C ASN A 83 -5.61 -2.16 38.27
N LYS A 84 -6.76 -2.65 38.73
CA LYS A 84 -8.02 -1.89 38.70
C LYS A 84 -7.91 -0.60 39.52
N SER A 85 -8.49 0.47 39.00
CA SER A 85 -8.74 1.71 39.72
C SER A 85 -10.08 1.64 40.46
N ASN A 86 -10.34 2.63 41.31
CA ASN A 86 -11.64 2.83 41.95
C ASN A 86 -12.68 3.51 41.02
N ILE A 87 -12.36 3.67 39.73
CA ILE A 87 -13.24 4.32 38.73
C ILE A 87 -13.90 3.23 37.90
N GLU A 88 -15.21 3.34 37.75
CA GLU A 88 -16.04 2.50 36.90
C GLU A 88 -16.90 3.38 36.00
N ILE A 89 -17.22 2.89 34.80
CA ILE A 89 -18.21 3.49 33.90
C ILE A 89 -19.38 2.54 33.69
N THR A 90 -20.56 3.11 33.47
CA THR A 90 -21.79 2.41 33.07
C THR A 90 -22.11 2.71 31.60
N GLU A 91 -23.32 2.43 31.14
CA GLU A 91 -23.78 2.78 29.78
C GLU A 91 -23.56 4.27 29.46
N GLN A 92 -22.68 4.55 28.49
CA GLN A 92 -22.38 5.88 27.94
C GLN A 92 -21.46 5.76 26.73
N VAL A 93 -21.24 6.88 26.02
CA VAL A 93 -20.14 7.03 25.05
C VAL A 93 -19.01 7.85 25.67
N VAL A 94 -17.77 7.37 25.52
CA VAL A 94 -16.54 8.05 25.94
C VAL A 94 -15.60 8.25 24.75
N THR A 95 -14.68 9.20 24.88
CA THR A 95 -13.55 9.35 23.94
C THR A 95 -12.29 8.74 24.55
N ALA A 96 -11.59 7.89 23.81
CA ALA A 96 -10.21 7.51 24.12
C ALA A 96 -9.22 8.34 23.31
N THR A 97 -8.04 8.54 23.89
CA THR A 97 -6.90 9.26 23.28
C THR A 97 -5.75 8.33 22.89
N LYS A 98 -5.80 7.06 23.35
CA LYS A 98 -4.79 6.03 23.09
C LYS A 98 -5.43 4.65 23.02
N LYS A 99 -4.80 3.75 22.28
CA LYS A 99 -5.09 2.31 22.21
C LYS A 99 -3.79 1.51 22.41
N LYS A 100 -3.86 0.39 23.11
CA LYS A 100 -2.79 -0.61 23.21
C LYS A 100 -3.45 -1.99 23.32
N GLY A 101 -3.24 -2.84 22.32
CA GLY A 101 -4.00 -4.08 22.17
C GLY A 101 -5.51 -3.80 22.10
N ASN A 102 -6.29 -4.46 22.95
CA ASN A 102 -7.72 -4.20 23.14
C ASN A 102 -8.02 -3.17 24.26
N ALA A 103 -6.99 -2.60 24.90
CA ALA A 103 -7.14 -1.58 25.93
C ALA A 103 -7.15 -0.16 25.33
N TYR A 104 -7.95 0.73 25.90
CA TYR A 104 -8.08 2.12 25.44
C TYR A 104 -7.97 3.11 26.60
N TYR A 105 -7.20 4.19 26.44
CA TYR A 105 -7.06 5.21 27.49
C TYR A 105 -8.12 6.30 27.37
N ILE A 106 -9.06 6.30 28.32
CA ILE A 106 -10.18 7.25 28.38
C ILE A 106 -9.99 8.29 29.50
N THR A 107 -10.73 9.38 29.42
CA THR A 107 -10.87 10.37 30.49
C THR A 107 -12.34 10.72 30.67
N THR A 108 -12.79 10.71 31.92
CA THR A 108 -14.16 11.00 32.36
C THR A 108 -14.13 12.14 33.40
N PRO A 109 -15.29 12.72 33.78
CA PRO A 109 -15.35 13.69 34.88
C PRO A 109 -14.92 13.13 36.24
N THR A 110 -14.86 11.80 36.39
CA THR A 110 -14.47 11.10 37.63
C THR A 110 -13.01 10.62 37.64
N GLY A 111 -12.28 10.78 36.54
CA GLY A 111 -10.84 10.50 36.43
C GLY A 111 -10.44 9.92 35.07
N ALA A 112 -9.25 9.31 34.99
CA ALA A 112 -8.73 8.74 33.74
C ALA A 112 -8.13 7.35 33.98
N GLY A 113 -8.12 6.52 32.94
CA GLY A 113 -7.64 5.14 33.03
C GLY A 113 -7.84 4.35 31.75
N TRP A 114 -7.29 3.15 31.75
CA TRP A 114 -7.42 2.19 30.65
C TRP A 114 -8.72 1.40 30.82
N ILE A 115 -9.55 1.36 29.78
CA ILE A 115 -10.70 0.44 29.70
C ILE A 115 -10.32 -0.77 28.85
N ASP A 116 -10.73 -1.96 29.31
CA ASP A 116 -10.52 -3.22 28.62
C ASP A 116 -11.70 -3.53 27.66
N ASN A 117 -11.39 -4.04 26.46
CA ASN A 117 -12.34 -4.56 25.48
C ASN A 117 -12.02 -6.00 25.02
N ASN A 118 -11.24 -6.78 25.77
CA ASN A 118 -10.93 -8.18 25.42
C ASN A 118 -12.16 -9.10 25.31
N ASP A 119 -13.33 -8.69 25.82
CA ASP A 119 -14.61 -9.38 25.68
C ASP A 119 -15.53 -8.79 24.60
N ASN A 120 -15.01 -7.89 23.75
CA ASN A 120 -15.69 -7.22 22.64
C ASN A 120 -17.02 -6.53 23.01
N SER A 121 -17.15 -6.04 24.24
CA SER A 121 -18.38 -5.41 24.74
C SER A 121 -18.40 -3.87 24.68
N LEU A 122 -17.32 -3.26 24.21
CA LEU A 122 -17.30 -1.87 23.73
C LEU A 122 -17.44 -1.88 22.20
N GLU A 123 -18.45 -1.19 21.66
CA GLU A 123 -18.41 -0.77 20.26
C GLU A 123 -17.36 0.34 20.14
N VAL A 124 -16.44 0.25 19.16
CA VAL A 124 -15.34 1.21 18.98
C VAL A 124 -15.32 1.78 17.56
N GLN A 125 -15.05 3.07 17.45
CA GLN A 125 -14.90 3.81 16.19
C GLN A 125 -13.65 4.69 16.27
N GLU A 126 -12.65 4.48 15.40
CA GLU A 126 -11.52 5.40 15.26
C GLU A 126 -11.94 6.62 14.44
N ILE A 127 -11.61 7.82 14.93
CA ILE A 127 -12.11 9.10 14.42
C ILE A 127 -10.98 9.85 13.70
N HIS A 128 -11.04 9.85 12.37
CA HIS A 128 -10.15 10.64 11.53
C HIS A 128 -10.80 12.00 11.22
N LYS A 129 -10.10 13.10 11.49
CA LYS A 129 -10.59 14.45 11.15
C LYS A 129 -10.37 14.74 9.68
N LEU A 130 -11.41 15.25 9.02
CA LEU A 130 -11.40 15.59 7.60
C LEU A 130 -11.25 17.10 7.41
N SER A 131 -10.47 17.51 6.42
CA SER A 131 -10.21 18.92 6.10
C SER A 131 -10.89 19.29 4.79
N ASN A 132 -12.15 19.75 4.89
CA ASN A 132 -12.97 20.27 3.78
C ASN A 132 -13.09 19.35 2.56
N GLN A 133 -13.01 18.03 2.78
CA GLN A 133 -13.14 17.02 1.73
C GLN A 133 -14.62 16.84 1.39
N LYS A 134 -14.99 17.00 0.12
CA LYS A 134 -16.35 16.70 -0.34
C LYS A 134 -16.53 15.19 -0.53
N LEU A 135 -17.56 14.63 0.07
CA LEU A 135 -17.98 13.24 -0.03
C LEU A 135 -19.15 13.11 -1.01
N ILE A 136 -18.98 12.30 -2.05
CA ILE A 136 -20.06 11.93 -2.98
C ILE A 136 -20.81 10.73 -2.40
N VAL A 137 -21.95 11.00 -1.77
CA VAL A 137 -22.90 10.01 -1.27
C VAL A 137 -23.79 9.58 -2.45
N LYS A 138 -23.60 8.34 -2.94
CA LYS A 138 -24.23 7.85 -4.19
C LYS A 138 -25.58 7.19 -4.00
N GLU A 139 -25.84 6.71 -2.80
CA GLU A 139 -26.99 5.90 -2.40
C GLU A 139 -27.57 6.51 -1.11
N GLU A 140 -28.80 6.15 -0.76
CA GLU A 140 -29.44 6.67 0.46
C GLU A 140 -28.66 6.23 1.71
N ALA A 141 -28.34 7.19 2.59
CA ALA A 141 -27.52 6.96 3.78
C ALA A 141 -28.32 7.24 5.06
N SER A 142 -28.36 6.29 6.00
CA SER A 142 -29.02 6.46 7.30
C SER A 142 -28.32 7.52 8.15
N ILE A 143 -29.11 8.37 8.83
CA ILE A 143 -28.66 9.45 9.71
C ILE A 143 -28.78 8.99 11.17
N HIS A 144 -27.73 9.17 11.95
CA HIS A 144 -27.64 8.75 13.36
C HIS A 144 -27.04 9.87 14.21
N ALA A 145 -27.33 9.86 15.52
CA ALA A 145 -26.74 10.80 16.47
C ALA A 145 -25.23 10.55 16.68
N LEU A 146 -24.79 9.29 16.58
CA LEU A 146 -23.43 8.80 16.86
C LEU A 146 -23.08 7.65 15.88
N PRO A 147 -21.79 7.33 15.65
CA PRO A 147 -21.35 6.40 14.62
C PRO A 147 -21.46 4.91 15.05
N PHE A 148 -22.60 4.54 15.61
CA PHE A 148 -22.85 3.23 16.21
C PHE A 148 -24.24 2.73 15.79
N GLN A 149 -24.36 1.47 15.36
CA GLN A 149 -25.65 0.96 14.85
C GLN A 149 -26.71 0.87 15.94
N SER A 150 -26.29 0.69 17.20
CA SER A 150 -27.16 0.70 18.39
C SER A 150 -27.85 2.05 18.64
N PHE A 151 -27.39 3.14 18.01
CA PHE A 151 -28.00 4.46 18.13
C PHE A 151 -29.00 4.66 17.00
N LYS A 152 -30.27 4.82 17.38
CA LYS A 152 -31.45 4.87 16.49
C LYS A 152 -31.26 5.78 15.26
N GLU A 153 -31.67 5.30 14.09
CA GLU A 153 -31.82 6.10 12.87
C GLU A 153 -32.81 7.26 13.11
N GLU A 154 -32.33 8.49 12.92
CA GLU A 154 -33.12 9.72 13.04
C GLU A 154 -33.77 10.14 11.72
N GLY A 155 -33.32 9.59 10.60
CA GLY A 155 -33.79 9.90 9.26
C GLY A 155 -32.82 9.40 8.19
N LYS A 156 -33.01 9.85 6.94
CA LYS A 156 -32.24 9.40 5.77
C LYS A 156 -31.76 10.56 4.91
N LEU A 157 -30.48 10.52 4.54
CA LEU A 157 -29.84 11.47 3.66
C LEU A 157 -29.91 10.94 2.22
N GLN A 158 -30.58 11.70 1.33
CA GLN A 158 -30.65 11.36 -0.09
C GLN A 158 -29.30 11.57 -0.81
N PRO A 159 -29.02 10.83 -1.91
CA PRO A 159 -27.76 10.95 -2.66
C PRO A 159 -27.39 12.39 -3.02
N GLN A 160 -26.20 12.83 -2.59
CA GLN A 160 -25.71 14.20 -2.76
C GLN A 160 -24.20 14.30 -2.57
N VAL A 161 -23.65 15.48 -2.84
CA VAL A 161 -22.27 15.83 -2.45
C VAL A 161 -22.34 16.67 -1.18
N ILE A 162 -21.71 16.19 -0.11
CA ILE A 162 -21.72 16.81 1.23
C ILE A 162 -20.29 16.94 1.76
N THR A 163 -20.01 17.88 2.66
CA THR A 163 -18.66 18.07 3.23
C THR A 163 -18.63 17.56 4.68
N PRO A 164 -18.20 16.31 4.93
CA PRO A 164 -18.01 15.83 6.29
C PRO A 164 -16.77 16.41 6.98
N THR A 165 -16.81 16.43 8.31
CA THR A 165 -15.78 16.97 9.22
C THR A 165 -14.97 15.90 9.94
N GLU A 166 -15.54 14.71 10.14
CA GLU A 166 -14.91 13.53 10.73
C GLU A 166 -15.35 12.27 9.95
N GLN A 167 -14.52 11.23 9.94
CA GLN A 167 -14.80 9.89 9.41
C GLN A 167 -14.48 8.83 10.47
N ALA A 168 -15.25 7.75 10.48
CA ALA A 168 -14.94 6.53 11.20
C ALA A 168 -15.34 5.31 10.36
N GLY A 169 -14.39 4.66 9.70
CA GLY A 169 -14.69 3.62 8.69
C GLY A 169 -15.66 4.14 7.61
N ASN A 170 -16.86 3.57 7.56
CA ASN A 170 -17.94 3.96 6.63
C ASN A 170 -18.90 5.04 7.20
N TRP A 171 -18.65 5.53 8.41
CA TRP A 171 -19.38 6.63 9.04
C TRP A 171 -18.75 7.98 8.71
N PHE A 172 -19.56 8.99 8.44
CA PHE A 172 -19.11 10.35 8.16
C PHE A 172 -19.92 11.37 8.96
N LYS A 173 -19.26 12.31 9.62
CA LYS A 173 -19.89 13.36 10.41
C LYS A 173 -20.16 14.57 9.53
N VAL A 174 -21.43 14.96 9.41
CA VAL A 174 -21.92 15.96 8.45
C VAL A 174 -22.85 16.95 9.16
N GLN A 175 -22.97 18.18 8.63
CA GLN A 175 -23.94 19.14 9.12
C GLN A 175 -25.29 18.93 8.40
N ILE A 176 -26.35 18.66 9.16
CA ILE A 176 -27.72 18.47 8.66
C ILE A 176 -28.64 19.37 9.49
N ASN A 177 -29.36 20.29 8.83
CA ASN A 177 -30.24 21.27 9.47
C ASN A 177 -29.57 21.98 10.66
N GLU A 178 -28.39 22.56 10.40
CA GLU A 178 -27.49 23.22 11.38
C GLU A 178 -26.94 22.32 12.51
N THR A 179 -27.42 21.09 12.68
CA THR A 179 -26.90 20.13 13.67
C THR A 179 -25.80 19.24 13.08
N ALA A 180 -24.79 18.88 13.89
CA ALA A 180 -23.80 17.88 13.50
C ALA A 180 -24.36 16.47 13.75
N LYS A 181 -24.39 15.63 12.71
CA LYS A 181 -24.93 14.26 12.72
C LYS A 181 -23.95 13.30 12.05
N TRP A 182 -24.09 12.01 12.29
CA TRP A 182 -23.34 10.98 11.58
C TRP A 182 -24.22 10.35 10.50
N ILE A 183 -23.64 10.03 9.34
CA ILE A 183 -24.27 9.20 8.30
C ILE A 183 -23.48 7.92 8.11
N TYR A 184 -24.18 6.80 7.90
CA TYR A 184 -23.57 5.55 7.46
C TYR A 184 -23.67 5.46 5.93
N ALA A 185 -22.53 5.54 5.24
CA ALA A 185 -22.51 5.70 3.78
C ALA A 185 -21.39 4.86 3.10
N PRO A 186 -21.42 3.52 3.18
CA PRO A 186 -20.36 2.64 2.66
C PRO A 186 -20.13 2.74 1.13
N ALA A 187 -21.14 3.15 0.36
CA ALA A 187 -21.01 3.40 -1.08
C ALA A 187 -20.42 4.79 -1.43
N ALA A 188 -20.17 5.65 -0.45
CA ALA A 188 -19.71 7.01 -0.68
C ALA A 188 -18.22 7.09 -1.04
N THR A 189 -17.81 8.14 -1.77
CA THR A 189 -16.41 8.35 -2.17
C THR A 189 -16.08 9.83 -2.23
N PHE A 190 -14.93 10.24 -1.70
CA PHE A 190 -14.50 11.64 -1.79
C PHE A 190 -14.23 12.10 -3.24
N GLU A 191 -14.73 13.29 -3.56
CA GLU A 191 -14.49 14.02 -4.82
C GLU A 191 -12.99 14.27 -5.00
N GLY A 192 -12.45 14.01 -6.20
CA GLY A 192 -11.02 14.21 -6.50
C GLY A 192 -10.09 13.07 -6.06
N THR A 193 -10.57 12.04 -5.34
CA THR A 193 -9.80 10.80 -5.13
C THR A 193 -9.48 10.13 -6.47
N LYS A 194 -8.34 9.42 -6.58
CA LYS A 194 -7.90 8.74 -7.82
C LYS A 194 -9.01 7.90 -8.48
N ALA A 195 -9.85 7.22 -7.70
CA ALA A 195 -10.97 6.42 -8.19
C ALA A 195 -12.11 7.22 -8.85
N SER A 196 -12.30 8.49 -8.46
CA SER A 196 -13.28 9.39 -9.09
C SER A 196 -12.75 10.00 -10.40
N LEU A 197 -11.48 10.42 -10.42
CA LEU A 197 -10.83 11.00 -11.60
C LEU A 197 -10.77 10.03 -12.78
N LEU A 198 -10.65 8.72 -12.52
CA LEU A 198 -10.65 7.68 -13.56
C LEU A 198 -12.02 7.47 -14.24
N LYS A 199 -13.14 7.91 -13.65
CA LYS A 199 -14.49 7.62 -14.19
C LYS A 199 -15.06 8.68 -15.15
N ASN A 200 -14.50 9.89 -15.18
CA ASN A 200 -15.00 10.96 -16.05
C ASN A 200 -14.43 10.94 -17.48
N SER A 201 -13.44 10.08 -17.78
CA SER A 201 -12.85 9.92 -19.13
C SER A 201 -13.71 9.04 -20.08
N ARG A 202 -15.04 9.17 -20.05
CA ARG A 202 -15.96 8.34 -20.87
C ARG A 202 -16.11 8.77 -22.33
N THR A 203 -15.39 9.80 -22.77
CA THR A 203 -15.51 10.38 -24.13
C THR A 203 -14.23 10.31 -24.97
N ALA A 204 -13.14 9.77 -24.43
CA ALA A 204 -11.87 9.60 -25.14
C ALA A 204 -11.69 8.14 -25.59
N LYS A 205 -12.06 7.81 -26.84
CA LYS A 205 -11.54 6.62 -27.51
C LYS A 205 -10.06 6.87 -27.83
N ASN A 206 -9.19 5.89 -27.54
CA ASN A 206 -7.73 5.92 -27.72
C ASN A 206 -6.96 6.95 -26.87
N SER A 207 -6.70 6.65 -25.58
CA SER A 207 -5.42 7.03 -24.95
C SER A 207 -5.10 6.21 -23.68
N LEU A 208 -4.13 5.30 -23.81
CA LEU A 208 -2.94 5.08 -22.96
C LEU A 208 -2.92 5.40 -21.43
N LEU A 209 -4.03 5.41 -20.70
CA LEU A 209 -4.00 5.40 -19.23
C LEU A 209 -3.91 3.97 -18.66
N ARG A 210 -2.68 3.44 -18.58
CA ARG A 210 -2.31 2.39 -17.61
C ARG A 210 -1.85 3.05 -16.30
N SER A 211 -2.22 2.44 -15.17
CA SER A 211 -1.51 2.60 -13.88
C SER A 211 -0.05 2.10 -14.01
N PRO A 212 0.84 2.34 -13.02
CA PRO A 212 2.03 1.48 -12.87
C PRO A 212 1.58 0.02 -12.97
N GLU A 213 2.27 -0.77 -13.80
CA GLU A 213 1.61 -1.86 -14.51
C GLU A 213 0.94 -2.85 -13.55
N ALA A 214 -0.40 -2.91 -13.60
CA ALA A 214 -1.12 -4.10 -13.15
C ALA A 214 -0.56 -5.29 -13.94
N LEU A 215 -0.47 -6.46 -13.31
CA LEU A 215 0.34 -7.59 -13.79
C LEU A 215 -0.36 -8.33 -14.93
N GLN A 216 -0.64 -7.61 -16.02
CA GLN A 216 -1.39 -8.02 -17.20
C GLN A 216 -0.56 -8.92 -18.13
N THR A 217 0.35 -9.70 -17.56
CA THR A 217 0.98 -10.86 -18.15
C THR A 217 0.29 -12.09 -17.59
N ASN A 218 -0.63 -12.70 -18.35
CA ASN A 218 -1.26 -14.00 -17.98
C ASN A 218 -0.25 -15.17 -17.87
N ASN A 219 1.05 -14.88 -18.02
CA ASN A 219 2.15 -15.81 -17.94
C ASN A 219 3.38 -15.12 -17.31
N ILE A 220 3.94 -15.71 -16.25
CA ILE A 220 5.21 -15.28 -15.62
C ILE A 220 6.25 -16.38 -15.88
N TYR A 221 7.19 -16.11 -16.79
CA TYR A 221 8.29 -17.01 -17.18
C TYR A 221 7.87 -18.47 -17.45
N GLY A 222 6.71 -18.67 -18.10
CA GLY A 222 6.15 -19.99 -18.41
C GLY A 222 5.14 -20.54 -17.39
N VAL A 223 4.79 -19.79 -16.34
CA VAL A 223 3.76 -20.17 -15.34
C VAL A 223 2.49 -19.33 -15.58
N THR A 224 1.32 -19.96 -15.56
CA THR A 224 0.03 -19.23 -15.69
C THR A 224 -0.14 -18.25 -14.52
N PHE A 225 -0.53 -17.01 -14.81
CA PHE A 225 -0.76 -15.96 -13.83
C PHE A 225 -2.18 -15.41 -13.91
N LYS A 226 -2.79 -15.13 -12.75
CA LYS A 226 -4.17 -14.63 -12.61
C LYS A 226 -4.26 -13.58 -11.48
N GLU A 227 -4.93 -12.47 -11.75
CA GLU A 227 -5.33 -11.51 -10.71
C GLU A 227 -6.69 -11.94 -10.09
N MET A 228 -6.73 -12.09 -8.76
CA MET A 228 -7.96 -12.23 -7.95
C MET A 228 -7.87 -11.23 -6.79
N ILE A 229 -7.72 -9.94 -7.13
CA ILE A 229 -7.52 -8.87 -6.15
C ILE A 229 -8.76 -8.73 -5.26
N VAL A 230 -8.60 -9.03 -3.97
CA VAL A 230 -9.68 -9.02 -2.98
C VAL A 230 -10.23 -7.60 -2.78
N PRO A 231 -11.53 -7.40 -2.46
CA PRO A 231 -12.11 -6.07 -2.30
C PRO A 231 -11.50 -5.28 -1.14
N LYS A 232 -11.60 -3.95 -1.19
CA LYS A 232 -11.41 -3.10 0.00
C LYS A 232 -12.73 -3.05 0.81
N GLY A 233 -12.62 -2.90 2.12
CA GLY A 233 -13.77 -2.83 3.04
C GLY A 233 -13.63 -3.69 4.29
N ASN A 234 -12.63 -4.57 4.34
CA ASN A 234 -12.23 -5.33 5.53
C ASN A 234 -10.72 -5.14 5.75
N ASP A 235 -10.33 -4.35 6.75
CA ASP A 235 -8.94 -3.96 6.97
C ASP A 235 -8.07 -5.08 7.57
N ASP A 236 -8.69 -6.12 8.16
CA ASP A 236 -8.01 -7.34 8.61
C ASP A 236 -7.49 -8.19 7.42
N ILE A 237 -7.96 -7.93 6.20
CA ILE A 237 -7.54 -8.64 4.99
C ILE A 237 -6.92 -7.69 3.96
N ARG A 238 -7.53 -6.53 3.72
CA ARG A 238 -7.01 -5.52 2.79
C ARG A 238 -7.16 -4.12 3.39
N PRO A 239 -6.20 -3.69 4.25
CA PRO A 239 -6.21 -2.35 4.86
C PRO A 239 -6.02 -1.24 3.82
N GLY A 240 -5.51 -1.59 2.64
CA GLY A 240 -5.36 -0.67 1.52
C GLY A 240 -4.38 0.48 1.76
N TYR A 241 -3.61 0.44 2.84
CA TYR A 241 -2.51 1.36 3.15
C TYR A 241 -1.42 1.25 2.07
N PRO A 242 -0.81 2.36 1.64
CA PRO A 242 0.20 2.35 0.58
C PRO A 242 1.52 1.71 1.07
N MET A 243 2.17 0.99 0.17
CA MET A 243 3.50 0.39 0.36
C MET A 243 4.43 0.73 -0.81
N VAL A 244 5.72 0.89 -0.52
CA VAL A 244 6.80 0.80 -1.51
C VAL A 244 7.63 -0.44 -1.13
N PRO A 245 7.53 -1.56 -1.86
CA PRO A 245 8.19 -2.80 -1.49
C PRO A 245 9.71 -2.68 -1.65
N LYS A 246 10.45 -3.19 -0.66
CA LYS A 246 11.92 -3.27 -0.63
C LYS A 246 12.44 -4.70 -0.53
N TYR A 247 11.56 -5.64 -0.17
CA TYR A 247 11.85 -7.06 0.07
C TYR A 247 10.81 -7.96 -0.59
N ILE A 248 11.17 -9.23 -0.79
CA ILE A 248 10.24 -10.30 -1.15
C ILE A 248 10.34 -11.37 -0.07
N THR A 249 9.23 -11.67 0.59
CA THR A 249 9.18 -12.63 1.70
C THR A 249 8.55 -13.93 1.22
N ILE A 250 9.32 -15.00 1.31
CA ILE A 250 8.92 -16.36 0.95
C ILE A 250 8.30 -17.05 2.17
N HIS A 251 7.11 -17.59 1.95
CA HIS A 251 6.32 -18.38 2.87
C HIS A 251 5.95 -19.73 2.24
N GLU A 252 5.36 -20.61 3.03
CA GLU A 252 4.70 -21.84 2.57
C GLU A 252 3.36 -21.94 3.27
N THR A 253 2.31 -22.34 2.52
CA THR A 253 0.93 -22.38 3.01
C THR A 253 0.69 -23.39 4.15
N ALA A 254 1.72 -24.16 4.55
CA ALA A 254 1.80 -25.30 5.48
C ALA A 254 0.64 -26.32 5.50
N ASN A 255 -0.38 -26.14 4.67
CA ASN A 255 -1.59 -26.92 4.57
C ASN A 255 -1.40 -28.00 3.52
N THR A 256 -1.23 -29.22 4.01
CA THR A 256 -1.02 -30.39 3.15
C THR A 256 -2.33 -31.04 2.67
N ALA A 257 -3.50 -30.52 3.06
CA ALA A 257 -4.79 -31.08 2.63
C ALA A 257 -4.94 -31.05 1.11
N LYS A 258 -5.59 -32.08 0.53
CA LYS A 258 -5.81 -32.14 -0.91
C LYS A 258 -6.67 -30.97 -1.36
N GLY A 259 -6.37 -30.38 -2.51
CA GLY A 259 -7.09 -29.23 -3.04
C GLY A 259 -6.74 -27.89 -2.40
N ALA A 260 -5.82 -27.82 -1.41
CA ALA A 260 -5.31 -26.57 -0.85
C ALA A 260 -4.30 -25.86 -1.78
N ASN A 261 -4.70 -25.69 -3.03
CA ASN A 261 -3.95 -25.09 -4.14
C ASN A 261 -4.04 -23.55 -4.15
N ALA A 262 -3.42 -22.88 -5.13
CA ALA A 262 -3.37 -21.42 -5.17
C ALA A 262 -4.75 -20.77 -5.41
N LEU A 263 -5.62 -21.39 -6.22
CA LEU A 263 -6.99 -20.92 -6.45
C LEU A 263 -7.83 -20.96 -5.15
N ASN A 264 -7.75 -22.02 -4.37
CA ASN A 264 -8.56 -22.13 -3.15
C ASN A 264 -8.04 -21.22 -2.02
N HIS A 265 -6.74 -20.91 -1.99
CA HIS A 265 -6.22 -19.82 -1.16
C HIS A 265 -6.70 -18.44 -1.63
N ALA A 266 -6.78 -18.19 -2.95
CA ALA A 266 -7.34 -16.95 -3.50
C ALA A 266 -8.82 -16.76 -3.13
N LYS A 267 -9.65 -17.79 -3.35
CA LYS A 267 -11.06 -17.81 -2.92
C LYS A 267 -11.19 -17.59 -1.41
N PHE A 268 -10.32 -18.19 -0.60
CA PHE A 268 -10.35 -18.02 0.86
C PHE A 268 -10.14 -16.56 1.25
N LEU A 269 -9.12 -15.91 0.69
CA LEU A 269 -8.82 -14.51 1.01
C LEU A 269 -9.90 -13.54 0.50
N ASP A 270 -10.49 -13.81 -0.68
CA ASP A 270 -11.63 -13.05 -1.20
C ASP A 270 -12.89 -13.21 -0.33
N ASN A 271 -13.17 -14.43 0.13
CA ASN A 271 -14.26 -14.70 1.08
C ASN A 271 -14.05 -13.98 2.42
N GLN A 272 -12.83 -14.02 2.98
CA GLN A 272 -12.51 -13.29 4.22
C GLN A 272 -12.65 -11.77 4.03
N ALA A 273 -12.23 -11.22 2.88
CA ALA A 273 -12.35 -9.79 2.57
C ALA A 273 -13.80 -9.32 2.34
N ARG A 274 -14.72 -10.23 2.00
CA ARG A 274 -16.17 -9.95 1.80
C ARG A 274 -17.02 -10.22 3.04
N GLY A 275 -16.59 -11.13 3.90
CA GLY A 275 -17.26 -11.49 5.14
C GLY A 275 -16.56 -10.92 6.38
N THR A 276 -16.89 -11.49 7.54
CA THR A 276 -16.11 -11.30 8.77
C THR A 276 -14.76 -12.02 8.61
N ALA A 277 -13.66 -11.32 8.86
CA ALA A 277 -12.35 -11.95 8.94
C ALA A 277 -12.25 -12.78 10.23
N ASP A 278 -11.64 -13.96 10.14
CA ASP A 278 -11.34 -14.79 11.31
C ASP A 278 -10.08 -14.33 12.06
N ARG A 279 -9.18 -13.61 11.37
CA ARG A 279 -8.06 -12.85 11.94
C ARG A 279 -7.50 -11.84 10.94
N ALA A 280 -6.68 -10.91 11.42
CA ALA A 280 -5.79 -10.10 10.56
C ALA A 280 -4.76 -11.00 9.83
N ALA A 281 -4.94 -11.19 8.52
CA ALA A 281 -4.12 -12.08 7.69
C ALA A 281 -4.25 -11.80 6.19
N SER A 282 -3.15 -11.51 5.50
CA SER A 282 -3.15 -11.42 4.04
C SER A 282 -1.75 -11.37 3.43
N TRP A 283 -1.63 -11.86 2.20
CA TRP A 283 -0.39 -11.96 1.44
C TRP A 283 -0.65 -11.61 -0.03
N HIS A 284 0.39 -11.24 -0.77
CA HIS A 284 0.23 -10.72 -2.13
C HIS A 284 -0.02 -11.81 -3.17
N PHE A 285 0.64 -12.96 -3.06
CA PHE A 285 0.56 -14.04 -4.04
C PHE A 285 0.50 -15.43 -3.40
N THR A 286 -0.22 -16.37 -4.02
CA THR A 286 -0.05 -17.81 -3.77
C THR A 286 0.37 -18.51 -5.07
N VAL A 287 1.27 -19.48 -4.95
CA VAL A 287 1.86 -20.21 -6.07
C VAL A 287 1.73 -21.71 -5.84
N ASP A 288 1.18 -22.43 -6.81
CA ASP A 288 1.17 -23.90 -6.83
C ASP A 288 1.96 -24.47 -8.02
N ASP A 289 1.83 -25.76 -8.28
CA ASP A 289 2.55 -26.46 -9.35
C ASP A 289 2.10 -26.09 -10.77
N LYS A 290 0.95 -25.40 -10.90
CA LYS A 290 0.30 -25.07 -12.17
C LYS A 290 0.26 -23.56 -12.41
N GLU A 291 -0.07 -22.77 -11.39
CA GLU A 291 -0.39 -21.35 -11.54
C GLU A 291 -0.12 -20.47 -10.32
N ILE A 292 -0.17 -19.15 -10.56
CA ILE A 292 0.04 -18.07 -9.61
C ILE A 292 -1.25 -17.25 -9.53
N TYR A 293 -1.73 -16.98 -8.31
CA TYR A 293 -2.80 -16.01 -8.05
C TYR A 293 -2.25 -14.82 -7.27
N GLN A 294 -2.60 -13.61 -7.69
CA GLN A 294 -2.38 -12.37 -6.94
C GLN A 294 -3.66 -11.93 -6.21
N HIS A 295 -3.55 -11.62 -4.93
CA HIS A 295 -4.68 -11.26 -4.05
C HIS A 295 -4.63 -9.80 -3.57
N LEU A 296 -3.42 -9.21 -3.46
CA LEU A 296 -3.20 -7.80 -3.10
C LEU A 296 -2.34 -7.07 -4.14
N PRO A 297 -2.56 -5.77 -4.41
CA PRO A 297 -1.65 -4.96 -5.20
C PRO A 297 -0.26 -4.89 -4.57
N VAL A 298 0.80 -4.92 -5.37
CA VAL A 298 2.21 -4.86 -4.91
C VAL A 298 2.60 -3.53 -4.23
N ASN A 299 1.71 -2.54 -4.27
CA ASN A 299 1.86 -1.23 -3.61
C ASN A 299 0.85 -1.02 -2.46
N GLU A 300 0.26 -2.09 -1.93
CA GLU A 300 -0.58 -2.06 -0.73
C GLU A 300 -0.04 -3.03 0.35
N VAL A 301 -0.18 -2.66 1.63
CA VAL A 301 0.24 -3.45 2.80
C VAL A 301 -0.56 -4.75 2.91
N GLY A 302 0.12 -5.84 3.27
CA GLY A 302 -0.48 -7.13 3.62
C GLY A 302 -0.05 -7.61 5.01
N TRP A 303 -0.85 -8.47 5.64
CA TRP A 303 -0.61 -9.01 6.99
C TRP A 303 -0.06 -10.44 6.96
N HIS A 304 1.22 -10.61 6.61
CA HIS A 304 1.86 -11.92 6.44
C HIS A 304 3.12 -12.14 7.29
N ALA A 305 3.99 -11.15 7.43
CA ALA A 305 5.35 -11.31 7.97
C ALA A 305 5.45 -11.33 9.51
N GLY A 306 4.33 -11.24 10.23
CA GLY A 306 4.27 -11.28 11.70
C GLY A 306 4.88 -10.07 12.43
N ASN A 307 5.46 -9.09 11.72
CA ASN A 307 5.96 -7.84 12.30
C ASN A 307 5.67 -6.64 11.36
N LYS A 308 5.85 -5.41 11.88
CA LYS A 308 5.57 -4.18 11.12
C LYS A 308 6.43 -4.04 9.86
N THR A 309 7.76 -4.20 9.96
CA THR A 309 8.68 -3.95 8.84
C THR A 309 8.41 -4.89 7.66
N GLY A 310 8.24 -6.19 7.91
CA GLY A 310 7.93 -7.15 6.85
C GLY A 310 6.58 -6.87 6.18
N ASN A 311 5.54 -6.51 6.94
CA ASN A 311 4.22 -6.18 6.40
C ASN A 311 4.21 -4.86 5.58
N TYR A 312 5.01 -3.87 5.98
CA TYR A 312 5.05 -2.53 5.36
C TYR A 312 6.15 -2.34 4.30
N GLU A 313 7.09 -3.28 4.16
CA GLU A 313 8.21 -3.18 3.22
C GLU A 313 8.42 -4.43 2.35
N SER A 314 7.55 -5.45 2.40
CA SER A 314 7.76 -6.69 1.63
C SER A 314 6.52 -7.23 0.90
N ILE A 315 6.79 -7.96 -0.19
CA ILE A 315 5.80 -8.75 -0.93
C ILE A 315 5.72 -10.16 -0.35
N GLY A 316 4.53 -10.62 0.04
CA GLY A 316 4.30 -11.99 0.52
C GLY A 316 4.03 -12.99 -0.61
N ILE A 317 4.85 -14.03 -0.71
CA ILE A 317 4.64 -15.17 -1.64
C ILE A 317 4.43 -16.45 -0.83
N GLU A 318 3.23 -17.00 -0.89
CA GLU A 318 2.86 -18.29 -0.28
C GLU A 318 3.06 -19.45 -1.28
N ILE A 319 3.94 -20.41 -0.96
CA ILE A 319 4.15 -21.62 -1.76
C ILE A 319 3.21 -22.74 -1.28
N ALA A 320 2.38 -23.29 -2.17
CA ALA A 320 1.44 -24.35 -1.83
C ALA A 320 2.13 -25.70 -1.54
N VAL A 321 1.70 -26.37 -0.47
CA VAL A 321 2.26 -27.67 -0.01
C VAL A 321 1.24 -28.82 0.02
N ASN A 322 0.14 -28.69 -0.72
CA ASN A 322 -0.97 -29.64 -0.78
C ASN A 322 -0.54 -31.02 -1.35
N GLN A 323 -1.01 -32.12 -0.73
CA GLN A 323 -0.60 -33.50 -1.06
C GLN A 323 -0.89 -33.95 -2.50
N ASP A 324 -1.83 -33.30 -3.19
CA ASP A 324 -2.21 -33.52 -4.59
C ASP A 324 -1.52 -32.55 -5.57
N GLY A 325 -0.62 -31.69 -5.09
CA GLY A 325 0.22 -30.79 -5.88
C GLY A 325 1.69 -31.21 -5.87
N ASN A 326 2.43 -30.88 -6.94
CA ASN A 326 3.87 -31.11 -6.99
C ASN A 326 4.64 -29.95 -6.31
N TYR A 327 4.97 -30.11 -5.01
CA TYR A 327 5.72 -29.12 -4.22
C TYR A 327 7.00 -28.62 -4.89
N GLU A 328 7.85 -29.48 -5.46
CA GLU A 328 9.09 -29.04 -6.11
C GLU A 328 8.82 -28.15 -7.32
N LYS A 329 7.70 -28.40 -8.03
CA LYS A 329 7.21 -27.55 -9.12
C LYS A 329 6.57 -26.25 -8.62
N ALA A 330 5.91 -26.24 -7.46
CA ALA A 330 5.43 -25.02 -6.81
C ALA A 330 6.60 -24.12 -6.37
N VAL A 331 7.63 -24.69 -5.75
CA VAL A 331 8.90 -24.00 -5.42
C VAL A 331 9.55 -23.43 -6.68
N GLU A 332 9.60 -24.19 -7.78
CA GLU A 332 10.14 -23.74 -9.07
C GLU A 332 9.33 -22.58 -9.69
N ASN A 333 8.00 -22.63 -9.58
CA ASN A 333 7.13 -21.54 -10.02
C ASN A 333 7.30 -20.29 -9.12
N ALA A 334 7.57 -20.48 -7.82
CA ALA A 334 7.81 -19.39 -6.89
C ALA A 334 9.18 -18.71 -7.09
N ARG A 335 10.23 -19.46 -7.48
CA ARG A 335 11.51 -18.88 -7.95
C ARG A 335 11.28 -17.90 -9.12
N LYS A 336 10.44 -18.30 -10.09
CA LYS A 336 10.09 -17.48 -11.25
C LYS A 336 9.33 -16.21 -10.87
N LEU A 337 8.34 -16.33 -9.99
CA LEU A 337 7.61 -15.17 -9.47
C LEU A 337 8.54 -14.20 -8.70
N ALA A 338 9.40 -14.72 -7.82
CA ALA A 338 10.37 -13.90 -7.10
C ALA A 338 11.34 -13.19 -8.07
N ALA A 339 11.88 -13.90 -9.05
CA ALA A 339 12.74 -13.34 -10.09
C ALA A 339 12.06 -12.26 -10.94
N TYR A 340 10.77 -12.45 -11.26
CA TYR A 340 9.97 -11.46 -11.97
C TYR A 340 9.80 -10.19 -11.12
N LEU A 341 9.40 -10.34 -9.84
CA LEU A 341 9.20 -9.23 -8.92
C LEU A 341 10.52 -8.50 -8.61
N MET A 342 11.65 -9.20 -8.58
CA MET A 342 12.99 -8.58 -8.51
C MET A 342 13.26 -7.66 -9.71
N ASN A 343 12.94 -8.12 -10.93
CA ASN A 343 13.10 -7.34 -12.16
C ASN A 343 12.09 -6.19 -12.31
N ASP A 344 10.88 -6.33 -11.76
CA ASP A 344 9.81 -5.36 -11.92
C ASP A 344 9.82 -4.26 -10.84
N LEU A 345 10.14 -4.65 -9.60
CA LEU A 345 10.20 -3.75 -8.44
C LEU A 345 11.63 -3.27 -8.11
N ASN A 346 12.63 -3.66 -8.93
CA ASN A 346 14.06 -3.37 -8.72
C ASN A 346 14.59 -3.83 -7.35
N ILE A 347 14.21 -5.05 -6.95
CA ILE A 347 14.60 -5.67 -5.66
C ILE A 347 15.78 -6.62 -5.88
N SER A 348 16.85 -6.47 -5.09
CA SER A 348 18.06 -7.30 -5.18
C SER A 348 17.92 -8.65 -4.47
N LEU A 349 18.74 -9.65 -4.83
CA LEU A 349 18.60 -11.03 -4.33
C LEU A 349 18.74 -11.14 -2.80
N ASP A 350 19.57 -10.30 -2.18
CA ASP A 350 19.73 -10.25 -0.71
C ASP A 350 18.49 -9.72 0.03
N LYS A 351 17.52 -9.18 -0.71
CA LYS A 351 16.21 -8.73 -0.23
C LYS A 351 15.11 -9.77 -0.44
N VAL A 352 15.43 -10.92 -1.07
CA VAL A 352 14.58 -12.12 -1.03
C VAL A 352 14.85 -12.85 0.27
N GLN A 353 13.87 -12.90 1.16
CA GLN A 353 14.01 -13.36 2.55
C GLN A 353 12.98 -14.43 2.90
N LYS A 354 13.29 -15.24 3.92
CA LYS A 354 12.33 -16.17 4.54
C LYS A 354 11.42 -15.41 5.49
N HIS A 355 10.19 -15.85 5.72
CA HIS A 355 9.37 -15.34 6.83
C HIS A 355 10.12 -15.41 8.18
N GLN A 356 10.92 -16.46 8.40
CA GLN A 356 11.83 -16.60 9.54
C GLN A 356 12.72 -15.37 9.83
N PHE A 357 13.10 -14.59 8.81
CA PHE A 357 13.91 -13.36 8.97
C PHE A 357 13.17 -12.27 9.76
N TRP A 358 11.83 -12.24 9.68
CA TRP A 358 11.00 -11.22 10.32
C TRP A 358 10.52 -11.62 11.71
N SER A 359 10.05 -12.86 11.87
CA SER A 359 9.32 -13.31 13.07
C SER A 359 9.98 -14.46 13.81
N GLY A 360 11.14 -14.96 13.36
CA GLY A 360 11.82 -16.14 13.90
C GLY A 360 11.09 -17.47 13.65
N LYS A 361 9.81 -17.45 13.23
CA LYS A 361 9.00 -18.64 12.94
C LYS A 361 9.68 -19.52 11.89
N ASN A 362 9.53 -20.85 12.03
CA ASN A 362 10.08 -21.82 11.08
C ASN A 362 9.25 -21.86 9.78
N CYS A 363 9.30 -20.81 8.98
CA CYS A 363 8.60 -20.66 7.71
C CYS A 363 9.56 -19.99 6.69
N PRO A 364 9.72 -20.49 5.45
CA PRO A 364 9.07 -21.67 4.84
C PRO A 364 9.58 -23.00 5.45
N ALA A 365 8.67 -23.78 6.03
CA ALA A 365 8.98 -24.90 6.93
C ALA A 365 9.64 -26.10 6.22
N PHE A 366 9.06 -26.56 5.12
CA PHE A 366 9.55 -27.67 4.31
C PHE A 366 10.88 -27.29 3.64
N MET A 367 10.99 -26.07 3.09
CA MET A 367 12.22 -25.59 2.46
C MET A 367 13.38 -25.45 3.46
N ILE A 368 13.12 -25.00 4.70
CA ILE A 368 14.12 -24.99 5.78
C ILE A 368 14.50 -26.43 6.17
N GLN A 369 13.52 -27.30 6.42
CA GLN A 369 13.76 -28.70 6.84
C GLN A 369 14.54 -29.51 5.80
N ARG A 370 14.32 -29.26 4.51
CA ARG A 370 15.03 -29.91 3.38
C ARG A 370 16.38 -29.24 3.04
N GLY A 371 16.76 -28.17 3.75
CA GLY A 371 17.98 -27.41 3.47
C GLY A 371 17.99 -26.69 2.10
N GLN A 372 16.83 -26.40 1.52
CA GLN A 372 16.70 -25.94 0.13
C GLN A 372 16.74 -24.43 -0.06
N TRP A 373 16.94 -23.63 1.00
CA TRP A 373 16.94 -22.17 0.89
C TRP A 373 17.97 -21.62 -0.10
N ASP A 374 19.20 -22.13 -0.08
CA ASP A 374 20.26 -21.65 -0.97
C ASP A 374 20.01 -22.11 -2.42
N ALA A 375 19.37 -23.28 -2.60
CA ALA A 375 18.90 -23.77 -3.89
C ALA A 375 17.65 -23.00 -4.39
N PHE A 376 16.84 -22.43 -3.50
CA PHE A 376 15.79 -21.49 -3.86
C PHE A 376 16.42 -20.20 -4.40
N LEU A 377 17.25 -19.52 -3.60
CA LEU A 377 17.91 -18.27 -3.99
C LEU A 377 18.73 -18.42 -5.28
N LYS A 378 19.51 -19.49 -5.44
CA LYS A 378 20.28 -19.73 -6.67
C LYS A 378 19.39 -19.90 -7.90
N GLY A 379 18.28 -20.62 -7.81
CA GLY A 379 17.35 -20.78 -8.93
C GLY A 379 16.58 -19.49 -9.26
N THR A 380 16.21 -18.72 -8.23
CA THR A 380 15.67 -17.36 -8.40
C THR A 380 16.68 -16.44 -9.10
N GLU A 381 17.97 -16.50 -8.73
CA GLU A 381 19.03 -15.73 -9.38
C GLU A 381 19.22 -16.11 -10.86
N THR A 382 19.14 -17.41 -11.20
CA THR A 382 19.15 -17.89 -12.59
C THR A 382 18.02 -17.24 -13.39
N TYR A 383 16.77 -17.36 -12.94
CA TYR A 383 15.64 -16.77 -13.65
C TYR A 383 15.71 -15.23 -13.72
N TYR A 384 16.22 -14.59 -12.68
CA TYR A 384 16.42 -13.14 -12.65
C TYR A 384 17.41 -12.69 -13.72
N LYS A 385 18.52 -13.41 -13.90
CA LYS A 385 19.56 -13.16 -14.92
C LYS A 385 19.10 -13.51 -16.33
N GLU A 386 18.42 -14.65 -16.51
CA GLU A 386 17.91 -15.10 -17.82
C GLU A 386 16.82 -14.18 -18.38
N ASN A 387 16.06 -13.52 -17.50
CA ASN A 387 14.93 -12.67 -17.86
C ASN A 387 15.13 -11.23 -17.39
N GLN A 388 16.39 -10.80 -17.20
CA GLN A 388 16.71 -9.45 -16.77
C GLN A 388 16.25 -8.48 -17.88
N LYS A 389 15.34 -7.56 -17.54
CA LYS A 389 15.09 -6.39 -18.41
C LYS A 389 16.43 -5.65 -18.53
N ASP A 390 16.77 -5.14 -19.73
CA ASP A 390 18.03 -4.40 -19.94
C ASP A 390 18.29 -3.44 -18.78
N PRO A 391 19.48 -3.49 -18.13
CA PRO A 391 19.68 -2.95 -16.80
C PRO A 391 19.26 -1.48 -16.76
N VAL A 392 18.33 -1.16 -15.85
CA VAL A 392 17.68 0.15 -15.78
C VAL A 392 18.72 1.26 -15.66
N THR A 393 19.02 1.91 -16.79
CA THR A 393 20.07 2.91 -16.87
C THR A 393 19.65 4.23 -16.24
N ASP A 394 18.34 4.51 -16.15
CA ASP A 394 17.81 5.66 -15.41
C ASP A 394 17.68 5.41 -13.90
N ASP A 395 17.32 6.46 -13.16
CA ASP A 395 16.99 6.44 -11.72
C ASP A 395 15.54 6.89 -11.49
N ILE A 396 14.67 6.74 -12.49
CA ILE A 396 13.28 7.19 -12.42
C ILE A 396 12.26 6.04 -12.50
N THR A 397 12.65 4.89 -13.04
CA THR A 397 11.80 3.69 -13.14
C THR A 397 11.30 3.23 -11.76
N GLY A 398 9.99 3.00 -11.63
CA GLY A 398 9.32 2.57 -10.40
C GLY A 398 9.04 3.70 -9.40
N GLY A 399 9.58 4.91 -9.61
CA GLY A 399 9.35 6.05 -8.74
C GLY A 399 7.99 6.72 -8.97
N TRP A 400 7.41 7.33 -7.94
CA TRP A 400 6.12 8.05 -8.06
C TRP A 400 6.15 9.20 -9.09
N TYR A 401 7.35 9.72 -9.35
CA TYR A 401 7.68 10.80 -10.28
C TYR A 401 7.99 10.31 -11.71
N GLU A 402 8.03 9.00 -11.97
CA GLU A 402 8.47 8.44 -13.25
C GLU A 402 7.72 9.06 -14.43
N GLN A 403 6.39 9.05 -14.36
CA GLN A 403 5.52 9.59 -15.40
C GLN A 403 5.78 11.08 -15.64
N ASP A 404 5.84 11.88 -14.58
CA ASP A 404 6.06 13.33 -14.67
C ASP A 404 7.44 13.65 -15.29
N ILE A 405 8.51 12.93 -14.89
CA ILE A 405 9.85 13.13 -15.44
C ILE A 405 9.93 12.64 -16.90
N ARG A 406 9.44 11.43 -17.22
CA ARG A 406 9.46 10.90 -18.60
C ARG A 406 8.69 11.79 -19.57
N GLN A 407 7.53 12.32 -19.18
CA GLN A 407 6.74 13.21 -20.03
C GLN A 407 7.46 14.55 -20.29
N LEU A 408 8.11 15.14 -19.29
CA LEU A 408 8.92 16.34 -19.49
C LEU A 408 10.23 16.08 -20.24
N ALA A 409 10.81 14.88 -20.14
CA ALA A 409 11.99 14.47 -20.89
C ALA A 409 11.69 14.25 -22.38
N ALA A 410 10.58 13.58 -22.70
CA ALA A 410 10.10 13.41 -24.07
C ALA A 410 9.78 14.75 -24.76
N ARG A 411 9.39 15.76 -23.97
CA ARG A 411 9.17 17.15 -24.42
C ARG A 411 10.47 18.01 -24.44
N GLY A 412 11.62 17.45 -24.08
CA GLY A 412 12.91 18.15 -24.02
C GLY A 412 13.06 19.16 -22.86
N ILE A 413 12.05 19.28 -22.00
CA ILE A 413 11.96 20.28 -20.92
C ILE A 413 12.91 19.91 -19.78
N MET A 414 12.70 18.74 -19.18
CA MET A 414 13.57 18.21 -18.11
C MET A 414 14.57 17.23 -18.71
N GLN A 415 15.84 17.61 -18.67
CA GLN A 415 16.94 16.81 -19.20
C GLN A 415 17.66 16.11 -18.04
N GLY A 416 18.12 14.88 -18.28
CA GLY A 416 19.00 14.15 -17.35
C GLY A 416 20.36 14.83 -17.20
N GLU A 417 21.12 14.46 -16.17
CA GLU A 417 22.43 15.04 -15.84
C GLU A 417 23.61 14.19 -16.32
N GLY A 418 23.32 13.07 -17.00
CA GLY A 418 24.30 12.18 -17.62
C GLY A 418 23.97 10.71 -17.35
N ASN A 419 24.52 9.80 -18.17
CA ASN A 419 24.45 8.34 -17.95
C ASN A 419 23.03 7.77 -17.70
N GLY A 420 22.00 8.37 -18.32
CA GLY A 420 20.59 8.03 -18.13
C GLY A 420 19.93 8.61 -16.87
N LYS A 421 20.70 9.20 -15.94
CA LYS A 421 20.23 9.65 -14.63
C LYS A 421 19.59 11.03 -14.66
N TYR A 422 18.53 11.20 -13.88
CA TYR A 422 17.74 12.41 -13.68
C TYR A 422 17.73 12.89 -12.23
N PHE A 423 18.31 12.15 -11.27
CA PHE A 423 18.44 12.49 -9.86
C PHE A 423 17.15 13.09 -9.25
N PRO A 424 16.03 12.34 -9.23
CA PRO A 424 14.71 12.84 -8.83
C PRO A 424 14.69 13.52 -7.45
N GLU A 425 15.47 13.00 -6.50
CA GLU A 425 15.58 13.52 -5.13
C GLU A 425 16.47 14.77 -4.99
N ARG A 426 17.24 15.16 -6.03
CA ARG A 426 18.14 16.32 -5.97
C ARG A 426 17.35 17.62 -5.81
N LEU A 427 17.83 18.49 -4.92
CA LEU A 427 17.29 19.85 -4.73
C LEU A 427 17.50 20.71 -5.97
N VAL A 428 16.47 21.48 -6.35
CA VAL A 428 16.44 22.34 -7.55
C VAL A 428 16.70 23.80 -7.18
N THR A 429 17.58 24.47 -7.93
CA THR A 429 17.85 25.90 -7.76
C THR A 429 16.79 26.79 -8.42
N ARG A 430 16.68 28.04 -7.98
CA ARG A 430 15.76 29.04 -8.57
C ARG A 430 16.01 29.25 -10.07
N ALA A 431 17.27 29.23 -10.50
CA ALA A 431 17.68 29.31 -11.90
C ALA A 431 17.23 28.10 -12.73
N GLU A 432 17.39 26.89 -12.20
CA GLU A 432 16.96 25.66 -12.88
C GLU A 432 15.44 25.62 -13.04
N PHE A 433 14.67 25.97 -11.99
CA PHE A 433 13.21 25.98 -12.07
C PHE A 433 12.68 27.01 -13.08
N ALA A 434 13.27 28.22 -13.12
CA ALA A 434 12.97 29.22 -14.14
C ALA A 434 13.30 28.73 -15.57
N THR A 435 14.38 27.97 -15.73
CA THR A 435 14.78 27.37 -17.01
C THR A 435 13.84 26.25 -17.44
N LEU A 436 13.35 25.41 -16.51
CA LEU A 436 12.36 24.37 -16.80
C LEU A 436 11.02 24.99 -17.25
N ILE A 437 10.52 26.02 -16.56
CA ILE A 437 9.32 26.78 -16.98
C ILE A 437 9.52 27.41 -18.35
N THR A 438 10.69 28.01 -18.60
CA THR A 438 11.03 28.62 -19.89
C THR A 438 10.91 27.64 -21.05
N ARG A 439 11.39 26.41 -20.88
CA ARG A 439 11.26 25.34 -21.87
C ARG A 439 9.82 24.85 -22.00
N ALA A 440 9.11 24.70 -20.88
CA ALA A 440 7.72 24.26 -20.85
C ALA A 440 6.79 25.20 -21.64
N LEU A 441 6.98 26.52 -21.50
CA LEU A 441 6.16 27.54 -22.15
C LEU A 441 6.77 28.07 -23.47
N GLN A 442 7.93 27.56 -23.88
CA GLN A 442 8.68 27.99 -25.07
C GLN A 442 8.88 29.52 -25.15
N LEU A 443 9.26 30.14 -24.02
CA LEU A 443 9.20 31.60 -23.86
C LEU A 443 10.08 32.37 -24.88
N PRO A 444 9.61 33.51 -25.41
CA PRO A 444 10.36 34.35 -26.34
C PRO A 444 11.62 34.93 -25.70
N SER A 445 12.59 35.30 -26.53
CA SER A 445 13.85 35.89 -26.07
C SER A 445 13.61 37.21 -25.35
N GLY A 446 14.32 37.44 -24.24
CA GLY A 446 14.21 38.64 -23.43
C GLY A 446 15.48 38.87 -22.61
N ASN A 447 15.47 39.89 -21.74
CA ASN A 447 16.59 40.27 -20.88
C ASN A 447 16.11 40.55 -19.45
N ALA A 448 16.99 40.37 -18.47
CA ALA A 448 16.76 40.75 -17.08
C ALA A 448 17.88 41.64 -16.54
N ASN A 449 17.53 42.65 -15.76
CA ASN A 449 18.48 43.58 -15.14
C ASN A 449 18.89 43.11 -13.74
N PHE A 450 19.25 41.82 -13.59
CA PHE A 450 19.72 41.27 -12.32
C PHE A 450 21.25 41.32 -12.24
N THR A 451 21.79 41.75 -11.10
CA THR A 451 23.24 42.00 -10.87
C THR A 451 24.04 40.73 -10.59
N ASP A 452 23.36 39.64 -10.22
CA ASP A 452 23.95 38.38 -9.78
C ASP A 452 23.95 37.27 -10.84
N LEU A 453 23.53 37.57 -12.08
CA LEU A 453 23.53 36.60 -13.20
C LEU A 453 24.93 36.13 -13.60
N GLU A 454 25.98 36.85 -13.24
CA GLU A 454 27.36 36.39 -13.45
C GLU A 454 27.73 35.22 -12.54
N GLN A 455 27.03 35.06 -11.40
CA GLN A 455 27.28 34.01 -10.41
C GLN A 455 26.65 32.65 -10.77
N VAL A 456 25.71 32.62 -11.72
CA VAL A 456 25.07 31.38 -12.18
C VAL A 456 25.75 30.81 -13.43
N HIS A 457 25.72 29.48 -13.54
CA HIS A 457 26.22 28.75 -14.68
C HIS A 457 25.63 29.29 -16.01
N PRO A 458 26.45 29.59 -17.04
CA PRO A 458 26.01 30.31 -18.23
C PRO A 458 24.78 29.74 -18.95
N SER A 459 24.62 28.41 -18.97
CA SER A 459 23.49 27.75 -19.65
C SER A 459 22.10 28.03 -19.03
N LEU A 460 22.04 28.59 -17.82
CA LEU A 460 20.77 28.95 -17.15
C LEU A 460 20.41 30.44 -17.32
N ARG A 461 21.35 31.29 -17.76
CA ARG A 461 21.15 32.76 -17.85
C ARG A 461 20.04 33.15 -18.81
N ASP A 462 19.99 32.50 -19.98
CA ASP A 462 18.93 32.68 -20.97
C ASP A 462 17.55 32.28 -20.40
N GLY A 463 17.47 31.18 -19.63
CA GLY A 463 16.25 30.75 -18.94
C GLY A 463 15.74 31.78 -17.92
N ILE A 464 16.63 32.37 -17.14
CA ILE A 464 16.31 33.46 -16.21
C ILE A 464 15.83 34.70 -16.98
N ASN A 465 16.57 35.11 -18.02
CA ASN A 465 16.24 36.30 -18.82
C ASN A 465 14.86 36.20 -19.50
N ARG A 466 14.52 35.05 -20.09
CA ARG A 466 13.20 34.79 -20.69
C ARG A 466 12.09 34.81 -19.64
N ALA A 467 12.24 34.07 -18.54
CA ALA A 467 11.23 34.01 -17.49
C ALA A 467 11.00 35.37 -16.79
N ALA A 468 12.02 36.23 -16.72
CA ALA A 468 11.91 37.59 -16.18
C ALA A 468 11.18 38.51 -17.15
N SER A 469 11.56 38.49 -18.44
CA SER A 469 10.89 39.27 -19.49
C SER A 469 9.43 38.85 -19.72
N ALA A 470 9.10 37.59 -19.42
CA ALA A 470 7.73 37.07 -19.39
C ALA A 470 6.92 37.48 -18.14
N GLY A 471 7.54 38.13 -17.15
CA GLY A 471 6.92 38.54 -15.89
C GLY A 471 6.75 37.42 -14.85
N ILE A 472 7.27 36.22 -15.12
CA ILE A 472 7.09 35.02 -14.30
C ILE A 472 7.99 35.05 -13.07
N ILE A 473 9.28 35.34 -13.23
CA ILE A 473 10.18 35.53 -12.09
C ILE A 473 10.33 37.00 -11.70
N ARG A 474 10.65 37.22 -10.43
CA ARG A 474 11.01 38.53 -9.85
C ARG A 474 12.18 38.31 -8.89
N GLY A 475 13.01 39.34 -8.70
CA GLY A 475 14.10 39.32 -7.74
C GLY A 475 13.62 39.29 -6.28
N ARG A 476 14.55 39.08 -5.34
CA ARG A 476 14.29 39.12 -3.89
C ARG A 476 14.37 40.53 -3.29
N GLY A 477 15.02 41.46 -4.01
CA GLY A 477 15.31 42.84 -3.63
C GLY A 477 16.46 43.35 -4.50
N ASP A 478 16.81 44.63 -4.42
CA ASP A 478 18.11 45.20 -4.83
C ASP A 478 18.73 44.63 -6.14
N ASN A 479 17.90 44.53 -7.19
CA ASN A 479 18.24 43.94 -8.49
C ASN A 479 18.92 42.55 -8.42
N THR A 480 18.61 41.74 -7.40
CA THR A 480 19.20 40.42 -7.13
C THR A 480 18.14 39.33 -7.34
N PHE A 481 18.44 38.31 -8.15
CA PHE A 481 17.53 37.17 -8.39
C PHE A 481 17.73 36.02 -7.39
N ASP A 482 18.93 35.86 -6.85
CA ASP A 482 19.40 34.70 -6.09
C ASP A 482 19.23 33.39 -6.90
N PRO A 483 20.01 33.19 -7.98
CA PRO A 483 19.83 32.09 -8.93
C PRO A 483 20.20 30.72 -8.35
N ASN A 484 21.26 30.66 -7.54
CA ASN A 484 21.90 29.42 -7.09
C ASN A 484 21.25 28.83 -5.82
N THR A 485 20.45 29.61 -5.09
CA THR A 485 19.71 29.10 -3.93
C THR A 485 18.64 28.10 -4.35
N THR A 486 18.49 27.02 -3.57
CA THR A 486 17.40 26.05 -3.70
C THR A 486 16.04 26.74 -3.63
N ILE A 487 15.17 26.49 -4.61
CA ILE A 487 13.82 27.05 -4.63
C ILE A 487 12.94 26.35 -3.57
N THR A 488 12.18 27.14 -2.80
CA THR A 488 11.20 26.57 -1.86
C THR A 488 9.91 26.19 -2.59
N ARG A 489 9.08 25.35 -1.97
CA ARG A 489 7.79 24.92 -2.55
C ARG A 489 6.83 26.09 -2.77
N GLU A 490 6.80 27.09 -1.88
CA GLU A 490 6.02 28.31 -2.10
C GLU A 490 6.57 29.15 -3.26
N GLU A 491 7.90 29.32 -3.39
CA GLU A 491 8.51 30.07 -4.50
C GLU A 491 8.26 29.40 -5.86
N ALA A 492 8.33 28.07 -5.92
CA ALA A 492 7.98 27.32 -7.11
C ALA A 492 6.53 27.58 -7.53
N VAL A 493 5.59 27.53 -6.59
CA VAL A 493 4.15 27.76 -6.85
C VAL A 493 3.85 29.20 -7.29
N ILE A 494 4.58 30.21 -6.79
CA ILE A 494 4.48 31.59 -7.28
C ILE A 494 4.86 31.69 -8.76
N MET A 495 5.92 30.99 -9.18
CA MET A 495 6.31 30.97 -10.60
C MET A 495 5.26 30.22 -11.44
N ILE A 496 4.67 29.12 -10.95
CA ILE A 496 3.57 28.42 -11.61
C ILE A 496 2.31 29.31 -11.75
N ASP A 497 1.90 30.02 -10.69
CA ASP A 497 0.74 30.94 -10.73
C ASP A 497 0.91 32.04 -11.80
N ARG A 498 2.13 32.58 -11.92
CA ARG A 498 2.46 33.58 -12.93
C ARG A 498 2.61 32.99 -14.33
N SER A 499 3.06 31.74 -14.46
CA SER A 499 3.06 30.99 -15.72
C SER A 499 1.64 30.78 -16.26
N LEU A 500 0.70 30.40 -15.41
CA LEU A 500 -0.72 30.31 -15.77
C LEU A 500 -1.25 31.67 -16.25
N LYS A 501 -0.99 32.74 -15.49
CA LYS A 501 -1.38 34.11 -15.87
C LYS A 501 -0.75 34.58 -17.18
N HIS A 502 0.51 34.19 -17.46
CA HIS A 502 1.19 34.47 -18.73
C HIS A 502 0.50 33.73 -19.89
N ALA A 503 0.04 32.50 -19.67
CA ALA A 503 -0.80 31.74 -20.61
C ALA A 503 -2.28 32.22 -20.66
N GLY A 504 -2.63 33.33 -20.00
CA GLY A 504 -4.00 33.87 -19.97
C GLY A 504 -4.97 33.16 -19.02
N ILE A 505 -4.47 32.25 -18.17
CA ILE A 505 -5.27 31.44 -17.24
C ILE A 505 -5.30 32.09 -15.85
N PHE A 506 -6.49 32.48 -15.41
CA PHE A 506 -6.71 33.19 -14.14
C PHE A 506 -7.58 32.35 -13.20
N ALA A 507 -6.94 31.63 -12.28
CA ALA A 507 -7.65 30.89 -11.24
C ALA A 507 -8.35 31.84 -10.25
N LYS A 508 -9.51 31.40 -9.76
CA LYS A 508 -10.07 31.93 -8.51
C LYS A 508 -9.29 31.36 -7.33
N GLN A 509 -9.15 32.14 -6.26
CA GLN A 509 -8.71 31.60 -4.97
C GLN A 509 -9.75 30.58 -4.48
N VAL A 510 -9.30 29.45 -3.94
CA VAL A 510 -10.15 28.51 -3.16
C VAL A 510 -9.61 28.41 -1.74
N GLU A 511 -10.28 27.68 -0.85
CA GLU A 511 -9.74 27.41 0.49
C GLU A 511 -8.61 26.36 0.42
N LEU A 512 -7.57 26.52 1.24
CA LEU A 512 -6.51 25.52 1.38
C LEU A 512 -6.88 24.53 2.49
N PRO A 513 -6.78 23.21 2.27
CA PRO A 513 -7.00 22.22 3.31
C PRO A 513 -5.82 22.11 4.28
N PHE A 514 -4.67 22.72 3.94
CA PHE A 514 -3.38 22.39 4.55
C PHE A 514 -3.28 22.88 6.01
N VAL A 515 -2.78 22.02 6.89
CA VAL A 515 -2.65 22.31 8.33
C VAL A 515 -1.58 23.36 8.64
N ASP A 516 -0.60 23.52 7.74
CA ASP A 516 0.50 24.49 7.83
C ASP A 516 0.27 25.75 6.97
N GLN A 517 -0.97 25.97 6.49
CA GLN A 517 -1.30 27.07 5.57
C GLN A 517 -0.98 28.49 6.11
N ASN A 518 -0.79 28.62 7.42
CA ASN A 518 -0.42 29.87 8.09
C ASN A 518 1.09 30.19 7.97
N LEU A 519 1.90 29.26 7.45
CA LEU A 519 3.33 29.46 7.15
C LEU A 519 3.59 29.89 5.70
N ILE A 520 2.55 29.96 4.87
CA ILE A 520 2.62 30.32 3.45
C ILE A 520 2.60 31.85 3.32
N TYR A 521 3.64 32.47 2.73
CA TYR A 521 3.57 33.92 2.47
C TYR A 521 2.73 34.23 1.22
N ALA A 522 2.91 33.42 0.16
CA ALA A 522 2.19 33.53 -1.09
C ALA A 522 0.85 32.77 -1.05
N LYS A 523 0.03 33.08 -0.03
CA LYS A 523 -1.18 32.30 0.25
C LYS A 523 -2.14 32.29 -0.93
N GLU A 524 -2.32 33.42 -1.60
CA GLU A 524 -3.21 33.50 -2.76
C GLU A 524 -2.73 32.70 -3.97
N GLU A 525 -1.42 32.70 -4.24
CA GLU A 525 -0.81 31.91 -5.32
C GLU A 525 -1.04 30.42 -5.07
N VAL A 526 -0.81 29.96 -3.83
CA VAL A 526 -1.07 28.56 -3.47
C VAL A 526 -2.57 28.25 -3.53
N GLN A 527 -3.46 29.17 -3.12
CA GLN A 527 -4.92 29.01 -3.28
C GLN A 527 -5.32 28.83 -4.75
N ARG A 528 -4.80 29.69 -5.65
CA ARG A 528 -5.12 29.62 -7.08
C ARG A 528 -4.58 28.35 -7.75
N VAL A 529 -3.34 27.97 -7.46
CA VAL A 529 -2.68 26.80 -8.07
C VAL A 529 -3.16 25.48 -7.44
N TYR A 530 -3.61 25.48 -6.19
CA TYR A 530 -4.33 24.35 -5.58
C TYR A 530 -5.72 24.15 -6.20
N GLY A 531 -6.43 25.23 -6.56
CA GLY A 531 -7.73 25.16 -7.25
C GLY A 531 -7.71 24.41 -8.59
N TYR A 532 -6.55 24.37 -9.26
CA TYR A 532 -6.33 23.55 -10.47
C TYR A 532 -5.73 22.15 -10.18
N GLY A 533 -5.57 21.76 -8.92
CA GLY A 533 -5.01 20.46 -8.53
C GLY A 533 -3.53 20.26 -8.89
N ILE A 534 -2.80 21.34 -9.21
CA ILE A 534 -1.35 21.27 -9.50
C ILE A 534 -0.59 21.01 -8.21
N VAL A 535 -0.86 21.82 -7.18
CA VAL A 535 -0.39 21.59 -5.82
C VAL A 535 -1.20 20.45 -5.19
N LYS A 536 -0.49 19.49 -4.60
CA LYS A 536 -1.02 18.44 -3.75
C LYS A 536 -0.14 18.37 -2.50
N GLY A 537 -0.75 18.28 -1.33
CA GLY A 537 -0.04 18.21 -0.05
C GLY A 537 0.69 16.88 0.15
N ASN A 538 1.43 16.76 1.24
CA ASN A 538 1.94 15.47 1.71
C ASN A 538 0.84 14.66 2.44
N GLU A 539 1.20 13.44 2.83
CA GLU A 539 0.41 12.50 3.65
C GLU A 539 -0.05 13.08 5.01
N PHE A 540 0.63 14.10 5.54
CA PHE A 540 0.24 14.83 6.76
C PHE A 540 -0.68 16.04 6.48
N ASN A 541 -1.20 16.19 5.26
CA ASN A 541 -1.99 17.33 4.79
C ASN A 541 -1.27 18.68 5.01
N GLN A 542 0.04 18.71 4.75
CA GLN A 542 0.87 19.91 4.75
C GLN A 542 1.23 20.32 3.32
N PHE A 543 1.36 21.62 3.08
CA PHE A 543 1.95 22.15 1.86
C PHE A 543 3.49 22.16 1.93
N VAL A 544 4.05 22.34 3.13
CA VAL A 544 5.47 22.52 3.45
C VAL A 544 6.07 23.72 2.68
N PRO A 545 5.56 24.97 2.88
CA PRO A 545 5.90 26.13 2.06
C PRO A 545 7.40 26.45 2.01
N LYS A 546 8.07 26.34 3.16
CA LYS A 546 9.51 26.61 3.31
C LYS A 546 10.39 25.41 2.91
N GLY A 547 9.79 24.26 2.63
CA GLY A 547 10.51 23.06 2.25
C GLY A 547 11.21 23.24 0.90
N PRO A 548 12.43 22.70 0.71
CA PRO A 548 13.14 22.76 -0.56
C PRO A 548 12.40 21.93 -1.62
N SER A 549 12.44 22.37 -2.87
CA SER A 549 11.89 21.62 -4.00
C SER A 549 12.95 20.68 -4.60
N GLN A 550 12.53 19.46 -4.92
CA GLN A 550 13.36 18.45 -5.59
C GLN A 550 13.02 18.35 -7.08
N ARG A 551 13.83 17.66 -7.89
CA ARG A 551 13.58 17.47 -9.33
C ARG A 551 12.27 16.74 -9.60
N ALA A 552 11.94 15.71 -8.82
CA ALA A 552 10.64 15.04 -8.82
C ALA A 552 9.47 16.01 -8.58
N HIS A 553 9.57 16.84 -7.54
CA HIS A 553 8.57 17.85 -7.20
C HIS A 553 8.43 18.92 -8.29
N ALA A 554 9.55 19.37 -8.88
CA ALA A 554 9.55 20.31 -9.99
C ALA A 554 8.88 19.73 -11.25
N ALA A 555 9.15 18.45 -11.57
CA ALA A 555 8.50 17.77 -12.69
C ALA A 555 6.98 17.70 -12.48
N ALA A 556 6.55 17.27 -11.30
CA ALA A 556 5.15 17.16 -10.92
C ALA A 556 4.38 18.49 -10.99
N PHE A 557 4.98 19.60 -10.57
CA PHE A 557 4.33 20.92 -10.70
C PHE A 557 4.23 21.37 -12.17
N ILE A 558 5.30 21.22 -12.95
CA ILE A 558 5.35 21.70 -14.34
C ILE A 558 4.46 20.86 -15.25
N ASN A 559 4.45 19.53 -15.10
CA ASN A 559 3.63 18.64 -15.92
C ASN A 559 2.12 18.85 -15.69
N ARG A 560 1.72 19.13 -14.43
CA ARG A 560 0.33 19.49 -14.10
C ARG A 560 -0.04 20.91 -14.55
N MET A 561 0.90 21.86 -14.50
CA MET A 561 0.71 23.20 -15.09
C MET A 561 0.48 23.11 -16.60
N LEU A 562 1.28 22.32 -17.31
CA LEU A 562 1.07 22.05 -18.74
C LEU A 562 -0.29 21.37 -18.99
N SER A 563 -0.66 20.39 -18.16
CA SER A 563 -1.99 19.74 -18.22
C SER A 563 -3.18 20.70 -17.98
N VAL A 564 -2.94 21.91 -17.46
CA VAL A 564 -3.95 22.97 -17.26
C VAL A 564 -3.89 24.03 -18.36
N ILE A 565 -2.75 24.17 -19.05
CA ILE A 565 -2.56 25.05 -20.22
C ILE A 565 -3.00 24.36 -21.53
N GLU A 566 -2.97 23.03 -21.57
CA GLU A 566 -3.27 22.19 -22.74
C GLU A 566 -4.70 21.60 -22.74
N ALA A 567 -5.59 22.11 -21.87
CA ALA A 567 -6.96 21.62 -21.64
C ALA A 567 -8.04 22.63 -22.04
#